data_AF-A0A0Q2Y425-F1
#
_entry.id   AF-A0A0Q2Y425-F1
#
_cell.length_a   1.000
_cell.length_b   1.000
_cell.length_c   1.000
_cell.angle_alpha   90.00
_cell.angle_beta   90.00
_cell.angle_gamma   90.00
#
_symmetry.space_group_name_H-M   'P 1'
#
loop_
_entity.id
_entity.type
_entity.pdbx_description
1 polymer ?
#
loop_
_entity_poly.entity_id
_entity_poly.type
_entity_poly.pdbx_seq_one_letter_code
_entity_poly.pdbx_strand_id
1 'polypeptide(L)'
;MKLLKAFWERLTRPSKAAVGVVLFMGFIGGLLFWGAFNTGMEVTNTEEFCSGCHAPIVAEIQETIHYSNRSGVRAICSDCHVPHQWTDKIVRKVQASKEVFAHMLGTIDTPEKFQARRAHLAEREWARLKKNDSLECRNCHQFEYMDFSEQSERSRKQHSTALASGEKTCVDCHKGIAHNLPDMHGVEGWQ
;
A
#
# COMPACT_ATOMS: atom_id res chain seq x y z
N MET A 1 27.27 25.72 -37.61
CA MET A 1 27.94 24.40 -37.78
C MET A 1 29.28 24.26 -37.06
N LYS A 2 30.24 25.19 -37.16
CA LYS A 2 31.55 25.07 -36.49
C LYS A 2 31.49 25.00 -34.95
N LEU A 3 30.62 25.79 -34.32
CA LEU A 3 30.41 25.77 -32.87
C LEU A 3 29.82 24.45 -32.37
N LEU A 4 28.86 23.87 -33.11
CA LEU A 4 28.28 22.55 -32.82
C LEU A 4 29.32 21.43 -32.94
N LYS A 5 30.20 21.48 -33.95
CA LYS A 5 31.31 20.53 -34.09
C LYS A 5 32.32 20.65 -32.95
N ALA A 6 32.73 21.87 -32.57
CA ALA A 6 33.67 22.09 -31.48
C ALA A 6 33.12 21.66 -30.12
N PHE A 7 31.82 21.91 -29.88
CA PHE A 7 31.11 21.43 -28.69
C PHE A 7 31.05 19.90 -28.65
N TRP A 8 30.76 19.25 -29.78
CA TRP A 8 30.73 17.79 -29.90
C TRP A 8 32.12 17.14 -29.72
N GLU A 9 33.19 17.74 -30.26
CA GLU A 9 34.57 17.28 -30.04
C GLU A 9 35.01 17.41 -28.57
N ARG A 10 34.56 18.46 -27.87
CA ARG A 10 34.83 18.67 -26.43
C ARG A 10 34.13 17.61 -25.56
N LEU A 11 32.91 17.22 -25.93
CA LEU A 11 32.13 16.17 -25.26
C LEU A 11 32.69 14.76 -25.52
N THR A 12 33.21 14.51 -26.72
CA THR A 12 33.71 13.18 -27.14
C THR A 12 35.16 12.91 -26.72
N ARG A 13 35.91 13.93 -26.26
CA ARG A 13 37.29 13.80 -25.77
C ARG A 13 37.50 14.46 -24.40
N PRO A 14 36.79 14.02 -23.35
CA PRO A 14 36.99 14.55 -22.00
C PRO A 14 38.38 14.16 -21.47
N SER A 15 39.01 15.05 -20.69
CA SER A 15 40.25 14.69 -19.98
C SER A 15 39.96 13.62 -18.92
N LYS A 16 40.95 12.80 -18.57
CA LYS A 16 40.80 11.78 -17.50
C LYS A 16 40.29 12.38 -16.19
N ALA A 17 40.75 13.59 -15.83
CA ALA A 17 40.27 14.33 -14.67
C ALA A 17 38.80 14.77 -14.82
N ALA A 18 38.37 15.24 -16.00
CA ALA A 18 36.97 15.60 -16.24
C ALA A 18 36.04 14.38 -16.17
N VAL A 19 36.45 13.23 -16.71
CA VAL A 19 35.71 11.97 -16.57
C VAL A 19 35.61 11.56 -15.10
N GLY A 20 36.73 11.59 -14.36
CA GLY A 20 36.74 11.27 -12.93
C GLY A 20 35.81 12.16 -12.11
N VAL A 21 35.81 13.47 -12.37
CA VAL A 21 34.92 14.43 -11.69
C VAL A 21 33.45 14.16 -12.03
N VAL A 22 33.11 13.90 -13.29
CA VAL A 22 31.72 13.59 -13.69
C VAL A 22 31.24 12.28 -13.06
N LEU A 23 32.07 11.24 -13.06
CA LEU A 23 31.73 9.97 -12.42
C LEU A 23 31.56 10.12 -10.91
N PHE A 24 32.45 10.87 -10.25
CA PHE A 24 32.34 11.15 -8.82
C PHE A 24 31.06 11.92 -8.49
N MET A 25 30.77 13.01 -9.22
CA MET A 25 29.53 13.77 -9.02
C MET A 25 28.29 12.93 -9.33
N GLY A 26 28.32 12.09 -10.37
CA GLY A 26 27.23 11.18 -10.70
C GLY A 26 27.00 10.14 -9.61
N PHE A 27 28.07 9.60 -9.02
CA PHE A 27 27.99 8.68 -7.89
C PHE A 27 27.38 9.34 -6.65
N ILE A 28 27.88 10.52 -6.26
CA ILE A 28 27.33 11.28 -5.14
C ILE A 28 25.86 11.65 -5.40
N GLY A 29 25.55 12.14 -6.60
CA GLY A 29 24.17 12.45 -7.01
C GLY A 29 23.26 11.22 -6.96
N GLY A 30 23.76 10.06 -7.38
CA GLY A 30 23.04 8.79 -7.28
C GLY A 30 22.75 8.38 -5.84
N LEU A 31 23.73 8.52 -4.93
CA LEU A 31 23.53 8.25 -3.50
C LEU A 31 22.50 9.19 -2.88
N LEU A 32 22.59 10.49 -3.19
CA LEU A 32 21.63 11.49 -2.69
C LEU A 32 20.22 11.22 -3.21
N PHE A 33 20.08 10.92 -4.50
CA PHE A 33 18.81 10.57 -5.10
C PHE A 33 18.21 9.31 -4.47
N TRP A 34 19.00 8.24 -4.35
CA TRP A 34 18.55 6.99 -3.75
C TRP A 34 18.13 7.17 -2.29
N GLY A 35 18.91 7.92 -1.50
CA GLY A 35 18.57 8.25 -0.13
C GLY A 35 17.27 9.05 -0.05
N ALA A 36 17.18 10.18 -0.76
CA ALA A 36 15.99 11.04 -0.77
C ALA A 36 14.74 10.30 -1.24
N PHE A 37 14.85 9.48 -2.28
CA PHE A 37 13.75 8.68 -2.81
C PHE A 37 13.22 7.69 -1.76
N ASN A 38 14.10 6.91 -1.12
CA ASN A 38 13.67 5.95 -0.11
C ASN A 38 13.13 6.63 1.15
N THR A 39 13.71 7.77 1.56
CA THR A 39 13.15 8.57 2.65
C THR A 39 11.74 9.06 2.32
N GLY A 40 11.51 9.61 1.12
CA GLY A 40 10.17 10.03 0.70
C GLY A 40 9.18 8.86 0.62
N MET A 41 9.65 7.70 0.15
CA MET A 41 8.86 6.47 0.13
C MET A 41 8.42 6.03 1.53
N GLU A 42 9.29 6.18 2.53
CA GLU A 42 9.00 5.81 3.91
C GLU A 42 8.09 6.83 4.61
N VAL A 43 8.35 8.12 4.42
CA VAL A 43 7.46 9.19 4.92
C VAL A 43 6.04 9.01 4.39
N THR A 44 5.88 8.63 3.12
CA THR A 44 4.56 8.38 2.51
C THR A 44 3.93 7.04 2.92
N ASN A 45 4.55 6.28 3.83
CA ASN A 45 3.97 5.09 4.46
C ASN A 45 3.52 5.35 5.91
N THR A 46 3.79 6.52 6.48
CA THR A 46 3.44 6.82 7.88
C THR A 46 1.96 7.08 8.06
N GLU A 47 1.45 6.86 9.27
CA GLU A 47 0.07 7.19 9.61
C GLU A 47 -0.18 8.70 9.58
N GLU A 48 0.82 9.51 9.90
CA GLU A 48 0.74 10.97 9.80
C GLU A 48 0.47 11.41 8.35
N PHE A 49 1.20 10.86 7.39
CA PHE A 49 0.95 11.15 5.98
C PHE A 49 -0.43 10.67 5.53
N CYS A 50 -0.80 9.43 5.86
CA CYS A 50 -2.09 8.85 5.48
C CYS A 50 -3.27 9.64 6.08
N SER A 51 -3.19 9.98 7.37
CA SER A 51 -4.25 10.70 8.10
C SER A 51 -4.49 12.10 7.56
N GLY A 52 -3.49 12.73 6.92
CA GLY A 52 -3.67 14.03 6.25
C GLY A 52 -4.76 14.02 5.17
N CYS A 53 -5.01 12.88 4.51
CA CYS A 53 -6.06 12.73 3.49
C CYS A 53 -7.20 11.79 3.92
N HIS A 54 -6.92 10.80 4.77
CA HIS A 54 -7.84 9.74 5.19
C HIS A 54 -8.39 9.92 6.61
N ALA A 55 -8.39 11.15 7.14
CA ALA A 55 -8.85 11.45 8.50
C ALA A 55 -10.17 10.76 8.94
N PRO A 56 -11.23 10.63 8.09
CA PRO A 56 -12.49 10.02 8.51
C PRO A 56 -12.39 8.56 9.01
N ILE A 57 -11.38 7.81 8.58
CA ILE A 57 -11.22 6.39 8.94
C ILE A 57 -10.21 6.14 10.06
N VAL A 58 -9.46 7.17 10.46
CA VAL A 58 -8.34 7.02 11.42
C VAL A 58 -8.83 6.59 12.80
N ALA A 59 -10.00 7.06 13.22
CA ALA A 59 -10.59 6.63 14.49
C ALA A 59 -11.02 5.16 14.48
N GLU A 60 -11.47 4.65 13.33
CA GLU A 60 -12.09 3.32 13.24
C GLU A 60 -11.07 2.19 13.50
N ILE A 61 -9.82 2.35 13.05
CA ILE A 61 -8.79 1.32 13.29
C ILE A 61 -8.47 1.18 14.78
N GLN A 62 -8.64 2.24 15.58
CA GLN A 62 -8.30 2.27 17.00
C GLN A 62 -9.11 1.28 17.83
N GLU A 63 -10.30 0.91 17.34
CA GLU A 63 -11.21 -0.04 17.99
C GLU A 63 -10.86 -1.50 17.67
N THR A 64 -9.79 -1.75 16.90
CA THR A 64 -9.48 -3.09 16.37
C THR A 64 -8.22 -3.70 16.98
N ILE A 65 -8.13 -5.03 16.88
CA ILE A 65 -6.95 -5.80 17.33
C ILE A 65 -5.66 -5.41 16.60
N HIS A 66 -5.78 -4.85 15.39
CA HIS A 66 -4.64 -4.39 14.60
C HIS A 66 -4.04 -3.10 15.14
N TYR A 67 -4.78 -2.33 15.95
CA TYR A 67 -4.28 -1.15 16.66
C TYR A 67 -3.77 -1.48 18.06
N SER A 68 -4.55 -2.24 18.84
CA SER A 68 -4.19 -2.61 20.22
C SER A 68 -4.45 -4.08 20.47
N ASN A 69 -3.42 -4.81 20.94
CA ASN A 69 -3.50 -6.23 21.23
C ASN A 69 -2.53 -6.65 22.34
N ARG A 70 -2.74 -7.87 22.85
CA ARG A 70 -1.96 -8.47 23.94
C ARG A 70 -0.46 -8.66 23.63
N SER A 71 -0.06 -8.74 22.37
CA SER A 71 1.33 -8.97 21.95
C SER A 71 2.13 -7.67 21.77
N GLY A 72 1.47 -6.52 21.69
CA GLY A 72 2.11 -5.23 21.39
C GLY A 72 2.56 -5.06 19.93
N VAL A 73 2.28 -6.03 19.05
CA VAL A 73 2.57 -5.95 17.61
C VAL A 73 1.43 -5.24 16.92
N ARG A 74 1.67 -4.04 16.37
CA ARG A 74 0.64 -3.23 15.74
C ARG A 74 0.86 -3.13 14.23
N ALA A 75 -0.22 -3.19 13.47
CA ALA A 75 -0.22 -2.82 12.05
C ALA A 75 -0.60 -1.34 11.90
N ILE A 76 0.10 -0.63 11.01
CA ILE A 76 -0.24 0.73 10.59
C ILE A 76 -0.92 0.72 9.22
N CYS A 77 -1.40 1.88 8.75
CA CYS A 77 -2.13 1.99 7.49
C CYS A 77 -1.41 1.33 6.31
N SER A 78 -0.10 1.53 6.20
CA SER A 78 0.71 1.02 5.09
C SER A 78 0.90 -0.49 5.13
N ASP A 79 0.92 -1.14 6.29
CA ASP A 79 1.06 -2.60 6.39
C ASP A 79 -0.10 -3.34 5.69
N CYS A 80 -1.30 -2.73 5.69
CA CYS A 80 -2.50 -3.29 5.06
C CYS A 80 -2.80 -2.72 3.66
N HIS A 81 -2.38 -1.49 3.36
CA HIS A 81 -2.70 -0.81 2.10
C HIS A 81 -1.54 -0.70 1.10
N VAL A 82 -0.31 -1.00 1.52
CA VAL A 82 0.91 -0.91 0.72
C VAL A 82 1.70 -2.22 0.83
N PRO A 83 1.82 -3.02 -0.24
CA PRO A 83 2.61 -4.25 -0.22
C PRO A 83 4.05 -4.03 0.24
N HIS A 84 4.63 -5.03 0.93
CA HIS A 84 5.99 -4.92 1.47
C HIS A 84 7.07 -5.10 0.40
N GLN A 85 6.85 -6.03 -0.54
CA GLN A 85 7.78 -6.33 -1.63
C GLN A 85 7.92 -5.12 -2.57
N TRP A 86 9.15 -4.83 -3.00
CA TRP A 86 9.47 -3.58 -3.70
C TRP A 86 8.64 -3.37 -4.97
N THR A 87 8.52 -4.39 -5.82
CA THR A 87 7.77 -4.30 -7.08
C THR A 87 6.30 -3.98 -6.83
N ASP A 88 5.65 -4.72 -5.94
CA ASP A 88 4.24 -4.52 -5.61
C ASP A 88 3.99 -3.19 -4.91
N LYS A 89 4.92 -2.77 -4.03
CA LYS A 89 4.92 -1.45 -3.38
C LYS A 89 4.90 -0.33 -4.40
N ILE A 90 5.79 -0.39 -5.40
CA ILE A 90 5.90 0.64 -6.44
C ILE A 90 4.64 0.66 -7.30
N VAL A 91 4.13 -0.50 -7.71
CA VAL A 91 2.87 -0.60 -8.47
C VAL A 91 1.71 0.03 -7.69
N ARG A 92 1.57 -0.27 -6.39
CA ARG A 92 0.53 0.29 -5.53
C ARG A 92 0.68 1.80 -5.36
N LYS A 93 1.88 2.32 -5.18
CA LYS A 93 2.14 3.77 -5.08
C LYS A 93 1.85 4.51 -6.39
N VAL A 94 2.15 3.90 -7.54
CA VAL A 94 1.72 4.46 -8.84
C VAL A 94 0.20 4.47 -8.94
N GLN A 95 -0.50 3.43 -8.50
CA GLN A 95 -1.97 3.44 -8.46
C GLN A 95 -2.52 4.51 -7.49
N ALA A 96 -1.88 4.68 -6.33
CA ALA A 96 -2.26 5.66 -5.31
C ALA A 96 -2.15 7.11 -5.80
N SER A 97 -1.35 7.40 -6.83
CA SER A 97 -1.30 8.74 -7.44
C SER A 97 -2.68 9.25 -7.90
N LYS A 98 -3.59 8.33 -8.28
CA LYS A 98 -4.98 8.66 -8.61
C LYS A 98 -5.78 9.09 -7.40
N GLU A 99 -5.49 8.55 -6.22
CA GLU A 99 -6.13 8.91 -4.95
C GLU A 99 -5.69 10.30 -4.52
N VAL A 100 -4.41 10.64 -4.69
CA VAL A 100 -3.89 12.01 -4.48
C VAL A 100 -4.61 13.00 -5.39
N PHE A 101 -4.76 12.66 -6.67
CA PHE A 101 -5.52 13.50 -7.62
C PHE A 101 -6.99 13.66 -7.21
N ALA A 102 -7.65 12.58 -6.80
CA ALA A 102 -9.04 12.63 -6.33
C ALA A 102 -9.21 13.45 -5.04
N HIS A 103 -8.22 13.41 -4.14
CA HIS A 103 -8.18 14.24 -2.95
C HIS A 103 -8.04 15.72 -3.30
N MET A 104 -7.14 16.08 -4.21
CA MET A 104 -6.98 17.47 -4.69
C MET A 104 -8.26 18.02 -5.35
N LEU A 105 -9.09 17.15 -5.95
CA LEU A 105 -10.40 17.50 -6.49
C LEU A 105 -11.53 17.55 -5.45
N GLY A 106 -11.27 17.25 -4.17
CA GLY A 106 -12.27 17.28 -3.11
C GLY A 106 -13.34 16.18 -3.25
N THR A 107 -12.95 14.99 -3.73
CA THR A 107 -13.90 13.90 -4.01
C THR A 107 -14.54 13.34 -2.73
N ILE A 108 -13.83 13.39 -1.60
CA ILE A 108 -14.24 12.85 -0.28
C ILE A 108 -13.83 13.78 0.88
N ASP A 109 -13.71 15.08 0.64
CA ASP A 109 -13.20 16.06 1.60
C ASP A 109 -14.19 16.46 2.71
N THR A 110 -15.44 15.99 2.65
CA THR A 110 -16.42 16.11 3.73
C THR A 110 -16.94 14.74 4.18
N PRO A 111 -17.41 14.62 5.44
CA PRO A 111 -18.02 13.39 5.93
C PRO A 111 -19.14 12.88 5.02
N GLU A 112 -19.99 13.77 4.51
CA GLU A 112 -21.12 13.42 3.65
C GLU A 112 -20.65 12.84 2.31
N LYS A 113 -19.65 13.47 1.68
CA LYS A 113 -19.07 12.95 0.44
C LYS A 113 -18.36 11.61 0.65
N PHE A 114 -17.66 11.45 1.77
CA PHE A 114 -17.02 10.19 2.13
C PHE A 114 -18.08 9.09 2.34
N GLN A 115 -19.11 9.35 3.12
CA GLN A 115 -20.19 8.39 3.37
C GLN A 115 -20.93 8.01 2.09
N ALA A 116 -21.24 8.98 1.22
CA ALA A 116 -21.87 8.73 -0.07
C ALA A 116 -21.03 7.82 -1.01
N ARG A 117 -19.71 7.74 -0.79
CA ARG A 117 -18.79 6.90 -1.57
C ARG A 117 -18.25 5.70 -0.79
N ARG A 118 -18.63 5.50 0.47
CA ARG A 118 -18.02 4.52 1.37
C ARG A 118 -18.08 3.10 0.80
N ALA A 119 -19.26 2.67 0.34
CA ALA A 119 -19.47 1.36 -0.27
C ALA A 119 -18.55 1.15 -1.49
N HIS A 120 -18.54 2.12 -2.41
CA HIS A 120 -17.68 2.08 -3.60
C HIS A 120 -16.19 1.98 -3.25
N LEU A 121 -15.72 2.75 -2.28
CA LEU A 121 -14.32 2.73 -1.85
C LEU A 121 -13.96 1.39 -1.19
N ALA A 122 -14.83 0.87 -0.32
CA ALA A 122 -14.63 -0.40 0.35
C ALA A 122 -14.58 -1.57 -0.64
N GLU A 123 -15.54 -1.63 -1.59
CA GLU A 123 -15.57 -2.65 -2.64
C GLU A 123 -14.32 -2.62 -3.51
N ARG A 124 -13.82 -1.42 -3.85
CA ARG A 124 -12.57 -1.27 -4.62
C ARG A 124 -11.38 -1.84 -3.87
N GLU A 125 -11.27 -1.57 -2.57
CA GLU A 125 -10.18 -2.12 -1.74
C GLU A 125 -10.33 -3.62 -1.53
N TRP A 126 -11.54 -4.15 -1.32
CA TRP A 126 -11.77 -5.59 -1.24
C TRP A 126 -11.44 -6.29 -2.55
N ALA A 127 -11.83 -5.73 -3.69
CA ALA A 127 -11.49 -6.28 -5.01
C ALA A 127 -9.97 -6.29 -5.22
N ARG A 128 -9.26 -5.24 -4.79
CA ARG A 128 -7.80 -5.17 -4.83
C ARG A 128 -7.16 -6.27 -3.99
N LEU A 129 -7.55 -6.38 -2.72
CA LEU A 129 -7.08 -7.41 -1.78
C LEU A 129 -7.48 -8.82 -2.19
N LYS A 130 -8.58 -8.99 -2.93
CA LYS A 130 -8.97 -10.30 -3.46
C LYS A 130 -8.10 -10.68 -4.66
N LYS A 131 -7.86 -9.73 -5.56
CA LYS A 131 -7.10 -9.95 -6.81
C LYS A 131 -5.65 -10.39 -6.58
N ASN A 132 -5.05 -9.99 -5.46
CA ASN A 132 -3.69 -10.37 -5.09
C ASN A 132 -3.62 -11.44 -3.99
N ASP A 133 -4.68 -12.24 -3.82
CA ASP A 133 -4.77 -13.27 -2.78
C ASP A 133 -4.49 -12.76 -1.36
N SER A 134 -4.93 -11.53 -1.07
CA SER A 134 -4.78 -10.88 0.25
C SER A 134 -3.33 -10.86 0.72
N LEU A 135 -2.41 -10.58 -0.21
CA LEU A 135 -0.96 -10.49 0.03
C LEU A 135 -0.62 -9.70 1.29
N GLU A 136 -1.27 -8.56 1.51
CA GLU A 136 -1.04 -7.69 2.67
C GLU A 136 -1.41 -8.38 3.98
N CYS A 137 -2.50 -9.15 4.01
CA CYS A 137 -2.85 -9.97 5.17
C CYS A 137 -1.80 -11.07 5.38
N ARG A 138 -1.36 -11.72 4.31
CA ARG A 138 -0.44 -12.88 4.34
C ARG A 138 1.00 -12.50 4.69
N ASN A 139 1.38 -11.22 4.60
CA ASN A 139 2.67 -10.75 5.10
C ASN A 139 2.85 -11.04 6.61
N CYS A 140 1.74 -11.09 7.36
CA CYS A 140 1.73 -11.38 8.80
C CYS A 140 0.95 -12.66 9.14
N HIS A 141 -0.15 -12.94 8.44
CA HIS A 141 -1.02 -14.10 8.67
C HIS A 141 -0.74 -15.22 7.66
N GLN A 142 0.37 -15.90 7.85
CA GLN A 142 0.77 -17.00 6.97
C GLN A 142 -0.06 -18.25 7.25
N PHE A 143 -0.67 -18.80 6.21
CA PHE A 143 -1.57 -19.95 6.29
C PHE A 143 -0.90 -21.18 6.91
N GLU A 144 0.35 -21.46 6.53
CA GLU A 144 1.13 -22.61 7.01
C GLU A 144 1.40 -22.57 8.52
N TYR A 145 1.33 -21.38 9.12
CA TYR A 145 1.56 -21.17 10.55
C TYR A 145 0.27 -20.92 11.34
N MET A 146 -0.90 -21.09 10.71
CA MET A 146 -2.18 -21.02 11.41
C MET A 146 -2.39 -22.29 12.25
N ASP A 147 -2.53 -22.12 13.56
CA ASP A 147 -2.97 -23.20 14.43
C ASP A 147 -4.49 -23.37 14.32
N PHE A 148 -4.94 -24.44 13.66
CA PHE A 148 -6.36 -24.77 13.52
C PHE A 148 -7.02 -25.28 14.80
N SER A 149 -6.25 -25.74 15.79
CA SER A 149 -6.78 -26.24 17.05
C SER A 149 -7.27 -25.11 17.96
N GLU A 150 -6.65 -23.94 17.86
CA GLU A 150 -7.00 -22.72 18.59
C GLU A 150 -8.11 -21.89 17.92
N GLN A 151 -8.66 -22.37 16.81
CA GLN A 151 -9.71 -21.67 16.06
C GLN A 151 -11.10 -22.15 16.42
N SER A 152 -12.08 -21.25 16.35
CA SER A 152 -13.50 -21.64 16.41
C SER A 152 -13.82 -22.65 15.31
N GLU A 153 -14.81 -23.52 15.54
CA GLU A 153 -15.18 -24.57 14.58
C GLU A 153 -15.49 -24.02 13.19
N ARG A 154 -16.20 -22.87 13.12
CA ARG A 154 -16.51 -22.18 11.87
C ARG A 154 -15.24 -21.72 11.15
N SER A 155 -14.35 -21.02 11.85
CA SER A 155 -13.11 -20.51 11.27
C SER A 155 -12.24 -21.65 10.78
N ARG A 156 -12.05 -22.68 11.61
CA ARG A 156 -11.27 -23.88 11.26
C ARG A 156 -11.81 -24.52 9.99
N LYS A 157 -13.13 -24.73 9.89
CA LYS A 157 -13.74 -25.33 8.69
C LYS A 157 -13.50 -24.49 7.45
N GLN A 158 -13.67 -23.16 7.53
CA GLN A 158 -13.47 -22.29 6.36
C GLN A 158 -12.00 -22.21 5.96
N HIS A 159 -11.08 -22.10 6.94
CA HIS A 159 -9.65 -22.06 6.65
C HIS A 159 -9.13 -23.38 6.08
N SER A 160 -9.54 -24.53 6.62
CA SER A 160 -9.07 -25.84 6.13
C SER A 160 -9.73 -26.30 4.83
N THR A 161 -10.73 -25.56 4.32
CA THR A 161 -11.41 -25.89 3.06
C THR A 161 -11.27 -24.76 2.05
N ALA A 162 -12.14 -23.76 2.08
CA ALA A 162 -12.22 -22.70 1.08
C ALA A 162 -10.95 -21.85 0.96
N LEU A 163 -10.26 -21.59 2.08
CA LEU A 163 -8.96 -20.90 2.04
C LEU A 163 -7.83 -21.83 1.59
N ALA A 164 -7.81 -23.07 2.08
CA ALA A 164 -6.80 -24.07 1.73
C ALA A 164 -6.82 -24.46 0.25
N SER A 165 -8.00 -24.52 -0.36
CA SER A 165 -8.17 -24.81 -1.79
C SER A 165 -7.83 -23.63 -2.70
N GLY A 166 -7.69 -22.42 -2.14
CA GLY A 166 -7.56 -21.17 -2.88
C GLY A 166 -8.87 -20.68 -3.52
N GLU A 167 -10.02 -21.27 -3.18
CA GLU A 167 -11.33 -20.81 -3.66
C GLU A 167 -11.69 -19.41 -3.13
N LYS A 168 -11.24 -19.11 -1.91
CA LYS A 168 -11.47 -17.84 -1.21
C LYS A 168 -10.16 -17.26 -0.71
N THR A 169 -10.12 -15.93 -0.63
CA THR A 169 -9.03 -15.19 0.01
C THR A 169 -9.44 -14.67 1.38
N CYS A 170 -8.51 -14.11 2.15
CA CYS A 170 -8.79 -13.59 3.49
C CYS A 170 -9.94 -12.57 3.49
N VAL A 171 -9.95 -11.65 2.50
CA VAL A 171 -10.94 -10.56 2.42
C VAL A 171 -12.33 -11.01 1.94
N ASP A 172 -12.48 -12.23 1.40
CA ASP A 172 -13.80 -12.76 1.05
C ASP A 172 -14.68 -12.95 2.28
N CYS A 173 -14.09 -13.31 3.42
CA CYS A 173 -14.80 -13.50 4.69
C CYS A 173 -14.57 -12.35 5.66
N HIS A 174 -13.35 -11.80 5.71
CA HIS A 174 -12.97 -10.76 6.66
C HIS A 174 -13.10 -9.37 6.03
N LYS A 175 -14.34 -8.94 5.78
CA LYS A 175 -14.64 -7.54 5.42
C LYS A 175 -14.81 -6.72 6.71
N GLY A 176 -14.35 -5.47 6.70
CA GLY A 176 -14.47 -4.56 7.84
C GLY A 176 -13.51 -4.86 9.01
N ILE A 177 -12.32 -5.39 8.72
CA ILE A 177 -11.31 -5.76 9.74
C ILE A 177 -10.78 -4.55 10.51
N ALA A 178 -10.52 -3.46 9.80
CA ALA A 178 -9.86 -2.25 10.32
C ALA A 178 -10.80 -1.04 10.31
N HIS A 179 -11.90 -1.10 9.57
CA HIS A 179 -12.80 0.01 9.29
C HIS A 179 -14.23 -0.48 9.30
N ASN A 180 -15.16 0.41 9.66
CA ASN A 180 -16.58 0.09 9.71
C ASN A 180 -17.08 -0.38 8.34
N LEU A 181 -17.98 -1.34 8.33
CA LEU A 181 -18.62 -1.76 7.09
C LEU A 181 -19.51 -0.62 6.54
N PRO A 182 -19.55 -0.42 5.22
CA PRO A 182 -20.58 0.42 4.59
C PRO A 182 -21.95 -0.26 4.70
N ASP A 183 -22.98 0.36 4.11
CA ASP A 183 -24.18 -0.38 3.76
C ASP A 183 -23.80 -1.56 2.86
N MET A 184 -24.15 -2.76 3.31
CA MET A 184 -23.76 -4.02 2.67
C MET A 184 -24.82 -4.54 1.70
N HIS A 185 -25.93 -3.82 1.52
CA HIS A 185 -26.96 -4.21 0.57
C HIS A 185 -26.39 -4.32 -0.86
N GLY A 186 -26.49 -5.52 -1.45
CA GLY A 186 -26.00 -5.79 -2.80
C GLY A 186 -24.51 -6.13 -2.89
N VAL A 187 -23.77 -6.18 -1.77
CA VAL A 187 -22.37 -6.61 -1.77
C VAL A 187 -22.29 -8.12 -2.01
N GLU A 188 -21.51 -8.53 -3.02
CA GLU A 188 -21.32 -9.94 -3.37
C GLU A 188 -20.81 -10.76 -2.17
N GLY A 189 -21.49 -11.87 -1.91
CA GLY A 189 -21.14 -12.80 -0.83
C GLY A 189 -21.50 -12.31 0.57
N TRP A 190 -22.31 -11.25 0.70
CA TRP A 190 -22.82 -10.76 1.97
C TRP A 190 -24.32 -11.08 2.11
N GLN A 191 -24.65 -12.09 2.92
CA GLN A 191 -26.01 -12.52 3.27
C GLN A 191 -26.07 -12.93 4.75
#